data_AF-Q17JP8-F1
#
_entry.id   AF-Q17JP8-F1
#
_cell.length_a   1.000
_cell.length_b   1.000
_cell.length_c   1.000
_cell.angle_alpha   90.00
_cell.angle_beta   90.00
_cell.angle_gamma   90.00
#
_symmetry.space_group_name_H-M   'P 1'
#
loop_
_entity.id
_entity.type
_entity.pdbx_description
1 polymer ?
#
loop_
_entity_poly.entity_id
_entity_poly.type
_entity_poly.pdbx_seq_one_letter_code
_entity_poly.pdbx_strand_id
1 'polypeptide(L)'
;MSSNGSYWHQGLENCLAKALEQLDRPLSISLNINIDGLPVHKSSTKNFWPILCKIHEYPGIPPMAVGIYYGTSKPKSATEFLTPFIDELLGILETGVILDPLSRV
;
A
#
# COMPACT_ATOMS: atom_id res chain seq x y z
N MET A 1 -10.39 -16.13 6.69
CA MET A 1 -11.23 -14.90 6.74
C MET A 1 -12.67 -15.20 7.22
N SER A 2 -12.89 -15.27 8.52
CA SER A 2 -14.25 -15.20 9.12
C SER A 2 -14.22 -14.27 10.34
N SER A 3 -14.43 -12.98 10.07
CA SER A 3 -14.67 -11.93 11.07
C SER A 3 -15.08 -10.64 10.36
N ASN A 4 -15.94 -9.83 10.97
CA ASN A 4 -16.62 -8.60 10.49
C ASN A 4 -15.75 -7.48 9.87
N GLY A 5 -14.84 -7.80 8.95
CA GLY A 5 -14.04 -6.83 8.23
C GLY A 5 -13.71 -7.28 6.82
N SER A 6 -13.34 -6.32 6.00
CA SER A 6 -13.03 -6.48 4.58
C SER A 6 -11.65 -5.93 4.30
N TYR A 7 -10.92 -6.60 3.41
CA TYR A 7 -9.61 -6.17 2.94
C TYR A 7 -9.70 -5.76 1.47
N TRP A 8 -9.12 -4.61 1.15
CA TRP A 8 -8.92 -4.13 -0.20
C TRP A 8 -7.43 -4.00 -0.46
N HIS A 9 -6.97 -4.37 -1.66
CA HIS A 9 -5.57 -4.36 -2.05
C HIS A 9 -5.42 -3.70 -3.41
N GLN A 10 -4.65 -2.62 -3.48
CA GLN A 10 -4.26 -1.95 -4.71
C GLN A 10 -3.00 -2.56 -5.33
N GLY A 11 -2.07 -2.96 -4.47
CA GLY A 11 -0.74 -3.46 -4.87
C GLY A 11 0.33 -2.38 -4.90
N LEU A 12 1.51 -2.72 -4.36
CA LEU A 12 2.65 -1.79 -4.26
C LEU A 12 3.17 -1.39 -5.64
N GLU A 13 3.29 -2.34 -6.56
CA GLU A 13 3.76 -2.09 -7.92
C GLU A 13 2.85 -1.08 -8.65
N ASN A 14 1.53 -1.28 -8.58
CA ASN A 14 0.55 -0.36 -9.17
C ASN A 14 0.65 1.05 -8.57
N CYS A 15 0.85 1.15 -7.25
CA CYS A 15 1.06 2.43 -6.57
C CYS A 15 2.33 3.13 -7.07
N LEU A 16 3.45 2.42 -7.11
CA LEU A 16 4.73 2.95 -7.58
C LEU A 16 4.67 3.35 -9.05
N ALA A 17 4.05 2.52 -9.90
CA ALA A 17 3.94 2.78 -11.32
C ALA A 17 3.17 4.05 -11.62
N LYS A 18 2.06 4.27 -10.91
CA LYS A 18 1.29 5.50 -11.02
C LYS A 18 2.03 6.72 -10.47
N ALA A 19 2.73 6.58 -9.33
CA ALA A 19 3.44 7.69 -8.70
C ALA A 19 4.67 8.14 -9.50
N LEU A 20 5.29 7.22 -10.24
CA LEU A 20 6.54 7.44 -10.96
C LEU A 20 6.31 7.44 -12.48
N GLU A 21 5.07 7.57 -12.94
CA GLU A 21 4.68 7.44 -14.36
C GLU A 21 5.38 8.41 -15.31
N GLN A 22 5.86 9.54 -14.78
CA GLN A 22 6.55 10.59 -15.55
C GLN A 22 8.08 10.46 -15.52
N LEU A 23 8.62 9.45 -14.84
CA LEU A 23 10.06 9.24 -14.76
C LEU A 23 10.56 8.44 -15.98
N ASP A 24 11.67 8.89 -16.54
CA ASP A 24 12.27 8.37 -17.77
C ASP A 24 13.65 7.72 -17.55
N ARG A 25 14.06 7.57 -16.28
CA ARG A 25 15.38 7.04 -15.90
C ARG A 25 15.29 6.05 -14.74
N PRO A 26 16.22 5.08 -14.66
CA PRO A 26 16.36 4.21 -13.50
C PRO A 26 16.62 5.03 -12.22
N LEU A 27 16.03 4.58 -11.12
CA LEU A 27 16.25 5.18 -9.81
C LEU A 27 16.18 4.14 -8.70
N SER A 28 16.88 4.44 -7.60
CA SER A 28 16.68 3.78 -6.31
C SER A 28 15.84 4.69 -5.44
N ILE A 29 14.86 4.11 -4.75
CA ILE A 29 13.97 4.82 -3.82
C ILE A 29 13.99 4.16 -2.46
N SER A 30 13.70 4.94 -1.43
CA SER A 30 13.41 4.47 -0.09
C SER A 30 11.93 4.65 0.20
N LEU A 31 11.32 3.64 0.83
CA LEU A 31 9.89 3.66 1.16
C LEU A 31 9.70 3.83 2.67
N ASN A 32 8.88 4.81 3.04
CA ASN A 32 8.34 4.96 4.38
C ASN A 32 6.97 4.25 4.44
N ILE A 33 6.82 3.34 5.39
CA ILE A 33 5.61 2.53 5.57
C ILE A 33 4.91 2.95 6.87
N ASN A 34 3.60 3.24 6.80
CA ASN A 34 2.76 3.49 7.98
C ASN A 34 1.54 2.55 7.97
N ILE A 35 1.22 1.97 9.12
CA ILE A 35 0.15 0.98 9.29
C ILE A 35 -0.75 1.31 10.50
N ASP A 36 -0.82 2.59 10.86
CA ASP A 36 -1.58 3.02 12.03
C ASP A 36 -3.09 3.04 11.75
N GLY A 37 -3.85 2.61 12.75
CA GLY A 37 -5.31 2.60 12.68
C GLY A 37 -5.90 4.02 12.67
N LEU A 38 -6.86 4.26 11.78
CA LEU A 38 -7.58 5.52 11.63
C LEU A 38 -9.08 5.31 11.93
N PRO A 39 -9.66 6.05 12.89
CA PRO A 39 -11.10 5.98 13.13
C PRO A 39 -11.88 6.57 11.95
N VAL A 40 -12.90 5.87 11.47
CA VAL A 40 -13.68 6.32 10.29
C VAL A 40 -14.70 7.39 10.67
N HIS A 41 -15.35 7.25 11.82
CA HIS A 41 -16.29 8.23 12.36
C HIS A 41 -16.23 8.23 13.89
N LYS A 42 -16.49 9.40 14.52
CA LYS A 42 -16.49 9.55 15.98
C LYS A 42 -17.51 8.65 16.71
N SER A 43 -18.57 8.21 16.02
CA SER A 43 -19.66 7.40 16.57
C SER A 43 -19.68 5.95 16.09
N SER A 44 -18.72 5.53 15.26
CA SER A 44 -18.63 4.17 14.74
C SER A 44 -17.52 3.41 15.44
N THR A 45 -17.75 2.14 15.75
CA THR A 45 -16.68 1.24 16.20
C THR A 45 -15.78 0.78 15.06
N LYS A 46 -16.07 1.16 13.81
CA LYS A 46 -15.29 0.78 12.64
C LYS A 46 -14.07 1.66 12.44
N ASN A 47 -12.95 1.01 12.11
CA ASN A 47 -11.65 1.62 11.90
C ASN A 47 -11.09 1.16 10.55
N PHE A 48 -10.34 2.06 9.92
CA PHE A 48 -9.43 1.69 8.84
C PHE A 48 -8.07 1.33 9.42
N TRP A 49 -7.44 0.32 8.82
CA TRP A 49 -6.06 -0.04 9.01
C TRP A 49 -5.42 -0.05 7.62
N PRO A 50 -4.96 1.12 7.13
CA PRO A 50 -4.31 1.22 5.84
C PRO A 50 -2.86 0.73 5.94
N ILE A 51 -2.33 0.22 4.84
CA ILE A 51 -0.90 0.08 4.59
C ILE A 51 -0.55 1.24 3.66
N LEU A 52 0.03 2.30 4.24
CA LEU A 52 0.42 3.50 3.52
C LEU A 52 1.90 3.44 3.15
N CYS A 53 2.22 3.74 1.90
CA CYS A 53 3.57 3.86 1.38
C CYS A 53 3.85 5.30 0.94
N LYS A 54 4.99 5.85 1.35
CA LYS A 54 5.48 7.15 0.88
C LYS A 54 6.91 7.02 0.36
N ILE A 55 7.17 7.59 -0.81
CA ILE A 55 8.50 7.64 -1.40
C ILE A 55 9.30 8.75 -0.72
N HIS A 56 10.42 8.39 -0.08
CA HIS A 56 11.19 9.31 0.77
C HIS A 56 11.79 10.46 -0.05
N GLU A 57 12.35 10.14 -1.22
CA GLU A 57 13.05 11.07 -2.09
C GLU A 57 12.11 12.06 -2.79
N TYR A 58 10.80 11.78 -2.82
CA TYR A 58 9.79 12.59 -3.51
C TYR A 58 8.70 13.05 -2.54
N PRO A 59 9.00 14.03 -1.65
CA PRO A 59 8.07 14.47 -0.61
C PRO A 59 6.78 15.11 -1.14
N GLY A 60 6.79 15.60 -2.39
CA GLY A 60 5.64 16.14 -3.09
C GLY A 60 4.64 15.07 -3.57
N ILE A 61 5.06 13.80 -3.63
CA ILE A 61 4.14 12.69 -3.87
C ILE A 61 3.47 12.34 -2.53
N PRO A 62 2.14 12.38 -2.43
CA PRO A 62 1.43 12.04 -1.20
C PRO A 62 1.57 10.54 -0.87
N PRO A 63 1.37 10.13 0.40
CA PRO A 63 1.27 8.73 0.75
C PRO A 63 0.19 8.02 -0.07
N MET A 64 0.49 6.79 -0.51
CA MET A 64 -0.38 5.94 -1.29
C MET A 64 -0.87 4.77 -0.44
N ALA A 65 -2.17 4.46 -0.54
CA ALA A 65 -2.71 3.27 0.11
C ALA A 65 -2.46 2.04 -0.77
N VAL A 66 -1.64 1.11 -0.28
CA VAL A 66 -1.36 -0.17 -0.95
C VAL A 66 -2.41 -1.21 -0.58
N GLY A 67 -2.82 -1.22 0.69
CA GLY A 67 -3.88 -2.08 1.21
C GLY A 67 -4.69 -1.35 2.26
N ILE A 68 -5.95 -1.72 2.43
CA ILE A 68 -6.82 -1.16 3.47
C ILE A 68 -7.63 -2.30 4.06
N TYR A 69 -7.48 -2.52 5.36
CA TYR A 69 -8.44 -3.28 6.13
C TYR A 69 -9.50 -2.36 6.74
N TYR A 70 -10.76 -2.75 6.66
CA TYR A 70 -11.89 -2.06 7.27
C TYR A 70 -12.66 -3.03 8.15
N GLY A 71 -12.78 -2.71 9.43
CA GLY A 71 -13.50 -3.57 10.38
C GLY A 71 -13.76 -2.90 11.71
N THR A 72 -14.49 -3.56 12.59
CA THR A 72 -14.81 -3.06 13.95
C THR A 72 -13.64 -3.13 14.93
N SER A 73 -12.52 -3.71 14.53
CA SER A 73 -11.29 -3.86 15.32
C SER A 73 -10.08 -3.81 14.39
N LYS A 74 -8.88 -3.93 14.95
CA LYS A 74 -7.68 -4.26 14.15
C LYS A 74 -7.82 -5.62 13.44
N PRO A 75 -7.08 -5.87 12.35
CA PRO A 75 -6.99 -7.20 11.74
C PRO A 75 -6.65 -8.25 12.80
N LYS A 76 -7.37 -9.38 12.78
CA LYS A 76 -7.14 -10.46 13.76
C LYS A 76 -5.78 -11.14 13.56
N SER A 77 -5.36 -11.26 12.31
CA SER A 77 -4.08 -11.84 11.92
C SER A 77 -3.26 -10.77 11.22
N ALA A 78 -2.14 -10.39 11.84
CA ALA A 78 -1.17 -9.50 11.20
C ALA A 78 -0.56 -10.18 9.96
N THR A 79 -0.36 -11.50 10.01
CA THR A 79 0.13 -12.28 8.89
C THR A 79 -0.82 -12.18 7.71
N GLU A 80 -2.10 -12.56 7.86
CA GLU A 80 -3.06 -12.48 6.73
C GLU A 80 -3.20 -11.07 6.17
N PHE A 81 -3.10 -10.04 7.03
CA PHE A 81 -3.20 -8.65 6.62
C PHE A 81 -1.97 -8.15 5.85
N LEU A 82 -0.77 -8.55 6.25
CA LEU A 82 0.48 -8.03 5.68
C LEU A 82 1.05 -8.91 4.57
N THR A 83 0.69 -10.19 4.50
CA THR A 83 1.22 -11.12 3.48
C THR A 83 1.11 -10.57 2.05
N PRO A 84 -0.06 -10.07 1.58
CA PRO A 84 -0.15 -9.56 0.20
C PRO A 84 0.85 -8.43 -0.09
N PHE A 85 1.05 -7.53 0.87
CA PHE A 85 2.01 -6.42 0.74
C PHE A 85 3.47 -6.89 0.82
N ILE A 86 3.78 -7.80 1.76
CA ILE A 86 5.15 -8.31 1.96
C ILE A 86 5.60 -9.12 0.75
N ASP A 87 4.75 -9.97 0.19
CA ASP A 87 5.09 -10.79 -0.97
C ASP A 87 5.45 -9.91 -2.19
N GLU A 88 4.68 -8.85 -2.44
CA GLU A 88 4.99 -7.85 -3.48
C GLU A 88 6.28 -7.08 -3.17
N LEU A 89 6.45 -6.61 -1.92
CA LEU A 89 7.64 -5.87 -1.52
C LEU A 89 8.92 -6.69 -1.70
N LEU A 90 8.90 -7.97 -1.32
CA LEU A 90 10.05 -8.86 -1.49
C LEU A 90 10.39 -9.07 -2.97
N GLY A 91 9.39 -9.30 -3.83
CA GLY A 91 9.59 -9.39 -5.27
C GLY A 91 10.20 -8.12 -5.87
N ILE A 92 9.71 -6.95 -5.44
CA ILE A 92 10.22 -5.64 -5.87
C ILE A 92 11.66 -5.40 -5.38
N LEU A 93 11.99 -5.80 -4.17
CA LEU A 93 13.36 -5.67 -3.64
C LEU A 93 14.36 -6.55 -4.41
N GLU A 94 13.93 -7.71 -4.90
CA GLU A 94 14.77 -8.62 -5.67
C GLU A 94 14.90 -8.20 -7.14
N THR A 95 13.80 -7.76 -7.76
CA THR A 95 13.73 -7.58 -9.23
C THR A 95 13.56 -6.14 -9.70
N GLY A 96 13.25 -5.22 -8.79
CA GLY A 96 12.84 -3.85 -9.12
C GLY A 96 11.41 -3.78 -9.67
N VAL A 97 11.04 -2.62 -10.19
CA VAL A 97 9.78 -2.38 -10.93
C VAL A 97 10.13 -1.80 -12.29
N ILE A 98 9.55 -2.37 -13.35
CA ILE A 98 9.67 -1.84 -14.71
C ILE A 98 8.41 -1.03 -15.01
N LEU A 99 8.59 0.25 -15.27
CA LEU A 99 7.50 1.14 -15.68
C LEU A 99 7.32 1.01 -17.19
N ASP A 100 6.30 0.28 -17.63
CA ASP A 100 5.96 0.20 -19.06
C ASP A 100 5.08 1.40 -19.47
N PRO A 101 5.55 2.28 -20.37
CA PRO A 101 4.76 3.40 -20.89
C PRO A 101 3.47 2.97 -21.62
N LEU A 102 3.36 1.69 -22.03
CA LEU A 102 2.31 1.18 -22.92
C LEU A 102 1.19 0.39 -22.22
N SER A 103 1.22 0.24 -20.90
CA SER A 103 0.13 -0.38 -20.12
C SER A 103 -1.13 0.50 -19.98
N ARG A 104 -1.24 1.55 -20.80
CA ARG A 104 -2.37 2.48 -20.88
C ARG A 104 -3.54 1.85 -21.65
N VAL A 105 -4.34 1.04 -20.98
CA VAL A 105 -5.68 0.62 -21.48
C VAL A 105 -6.75 1.07 -20.50
#